data_AF-A0A9Q8ZD33-F1
#
_entry.id   AF-A0A9Q8ZD33-F1
#
_cell.length_a   1.000
_cell.length_b   1.000
_cell.length_c   1.000
_cell.angle_alpha   90.00
_cell.angle_beta   90.00
_cell.angle_gamma   90.00
#
_symmetry.space_group_name_H-M   'P 1'
#
loop_
_entity.id
_entity.type
_entity.pdbx_description
1 polymer ?
#
loop_
_entity_poly.entity_id
_entity_poly.type
_entity_poly.pdbx_seq_one_letter_code
_entity_poly.pdbx_strand_id
1 'polypeptide(L)'
;MTEKSTQAHKTLYQDPTFSDITIRQTFQGKHREYLAHKAVLCNHSGWFMRALTGNFKESAENTIEVHDDNPEAFEAMMYFFYHMDFDKQSGLFDKTRNPRSLIEELTDIVDCYSLADKYDAGPFLDALLERFKQVTAPFSGNLTENNIKMLVHAHYPYCTAPMCSMSEPLVSFMFKNDGVEIFGSKMVQELILQYGNFGTDLLVLGMRTGKLTAPKLWNPILW
;
A
#
# COMPACT_ATOMS: atom_id res chain seq x y z
N MET A 1 21.88 -38.16 -16.19
CA MET A 1 20.85 -37.20 -15.75
C MET A 1 21.38 -36.52 -14.49
N THR A 2 21.86 -35.29 -14.61
CA THR A 2 22.42 -34.52 -13.49
C THR A 2 21.27 -33.89 -12.70
N GLU A 3 21.12 -34.31 -11.45
CA GLU A 3 20.31 -33.63 -10.44
C GLU A 3 20.82 -32.20 -10.28
N LYS A 4 20.00 -31.21 -10.65
CA LYS A 4 20.24 -29.83 -10.27
C LYS A 4 19.94 -29.71 -8.78
N SER A 5 20.98 -29.69 -7.96
CA SER A 5 20.90 -29.20 -6.59
C SER A 5 20.42 -27.74 -6.63
N THR A 6 19.17 -27.51 -6.23
CA THR A 6 18.63 -26.15 -6.06
C THR A 6 19.26 -25.57 -4.79
N GLN A 7 20.41 -24.93 -4.94
CA GLN A 7 21.06 -24.25 -3.84
C GLN A 7 20.17 -23.07 -3.43
N ALA A 8 19.51 -23.18 -2.27
CA ALA A 8 18.73 -22.09 -1.70
C ALA A 8 19.68 -20.91 -1.48
N HIS A 9 19.44 -19.79 -2.17
CA HIS A 9 20.24 -18.60 -2.01
C HIS A 9 20.07 -18.09 -0.58
N LYS A 10 21.15 -18.00 0.20
CA LYS A 10 21.10 -17.46 1.56
C LYS A 10 20.72 -15.97 1.46
N THR A 11 19.66 -15.56 2.15
CA THR A 11 19.22 -14.16 2.26
C THR A 11 19.82 -13.49 3.50
N LEU A 12 20.04 -12.18 3.45
CA LEU A 12 20.44 -11.36 4.61
C LEU A 12 19.23 -10.85 5.43
N TYR A 13 18.00 -11.16 5.00
CA TYR A 13 16.80 -10.76 5.72
C TYR A 13 16.76 -11.39 7.11
N GLN A 14 16.73 -10.55 8.15
CA GLN A 14 16.80 -10.96 9.57
C GLN A 14 18.02 -11.84 9.91
N ASP A 15 19.08 -11.81 9.09
CA ASP A 15 20.36 -12.46 9.40
C ASP A 15 21.21 -11.49 10.25
N PRO A 16 21.69 -11.90 11.44
CA PRO A 16 22.58 -11.06 12.26
C PRO A 16 23.94 -10.79 11.59
N THR A 17 24.32 -11.56 10.57
CA THR A 17 25.61 -11.44 9.87
C THR A 17 25.70 -10.08 9.18
N PHE A 18 26.60 -9.21 9.67
CA PHE A 18 26.79 -7.82 9.21
C PHE A 18 25.62 -6.87 9.45
N SER A 19 24.61 -7.27 10.24
CA SER A 19 23.59 -6.34 10.68
C SER A 19 24.22 -5.22 11.51
N ASP A 20 23.90 -3.99 11.17
CA ASP A 20 24.44 -2.76 11.76
C ASP A 20 23.33 -1.84 12.30
N ILE A 21 22.09 -2.31 12.27
CA ILE A 21 20.93 -1.62 12.82
C ILE A 21 19.82 -2.59 13.24
N THR A 22 19.15 -2.25 14.34
CA THR A 22 17.88 -2.85 14.77
C THR A 22 16.74 -1.89 14.49
N ILE A 23 15.66 -2.35 13.85
CA ILE A 23 14.41 -1.59 13.78
C ILE A 23 13.46 -2.16 14.83
N ARG A 24 13.00 -1.32 15.75
CA ARG A 24 11.95 -1.67 16.71
C ARG A 24 10.63 -1.07 16.25
N GLN A 25 9.74 -1.94 15.80
CA GLN A 25 8.37 -1.58 15.47
C GLN A 25 7.48 -1.73 16.69
N THR A 26 6.68 -0.70 16.99
CA THR A 26 5.64 -0.74 18.02
C THR A 26 4.27 -0.50 17.39
N PHE A 27 3.36 -1.46 17.56
CA PHE A 27 1.98 -1.35 17.09
C PHE A 27 1.02 -1.83 18.18
N GLN A 28 0.11 -0.95 18.63
CA GLN A 28 -0.86 -1.25 19.69
C GLN A 28 -0.22 -1.85 20.96
N GLY A 29 0.92 -1.30 21.39
CA GLY A 29 1.67 -1.76 22.58
C GLY A 29 2.42 -3.08 22.41
N LYS A 30 2.42 -3.68 21.22
CA LYS A 30 3.24 -4.85 20.89
C LYS A 30 4.49 -4.43 20.14
N HIS A 31 5.60 -5.11 20.39
CA HIS A 31 6.89 -4.83 19.77
C HIS A 31 7.33 -5.97 18.84
N ARG A 32 7.89 -5.60 17.68
CA ARG A 32 8.63 -6.49 16.77
C ARG A 32 10.00 -5.87 16.50
N GLU A 33 11.05 -6.68 16.50
CA GLU A 33 12.41 -6.22 16.18
C GLU A 33 12.89 -6.87 14.89
N TYR A 34 13.58 -6.07 14.07
CA TYR A 34 14.17 -6.50 12.80
C TYR A 34 15.66 -6.19 12.83
N LEU A 35 16.49 -7.23 12.71
CA LEU A 35 17.90 -7.06 12.40
C LEU A 35 18.04 -6.72 10.91
N ALA A 36 18.69 -5.60 10.61
CA ALA A 36 18.77 -5.09 9.26
C ALA A 36 20.16 -4.48 8.94
N HIS A 37 20.29 -4.03 7.70
CA HIS A 37 21.52 -3.50 7.13
C HIS A 37 21.25 -2.09 6.61
N LYS A 38 21.90 -1.07 7.17
CA LYS A 38 21.71 0.34 6.80
C LYS A 38 21.87 0.55 5.29
N ALA A 39 22.87 -0.09 4.68
CA ALA A 39 23.12 -0.01 3.25
C ALA A 39 21.93 -0.52 2.41
N VAL A 40 21.29 -1.63 2.81
CA VAL A 40 20.12 -2.18 2.13
C VAL A 40 18.93 -1.25 2.29
N LEU A 41 18.64 -0.80 3.53
CA LEU A 41 17.53 0.10 3.82
C LEU A 41 17.63 1.41 3.02
N CYS A 42 18.79 2.06 3.07
CA CYS A 42 19.03 3.32 2.38
C CYS A 42 19.01 3.19 0.85
N ASN A 43 19.34 2.02 0.31
CA ASN A 43 19.27 1.76 -1.14
C ASN A 43 17.83 1.68 -1.65
N HIS A 44 16.89 1.25 -0.79
CA HIS A 44 15.50 1.01 -1.19
C HIS A 44 14.49 2.01 -0.63
N SER A 45 14.90 2.93 0.26
CA SER A 45 14.02 3.90 0.91
C SER A 45 14.71 5.24 1.14
N GLY A 46 14.13 6.29 0.55
CA GLY A 46 14.58 7.66 0.81
C GLY A 46 14.31 8.10 2.25
N TRP A 47 13.28 7.56 2.90
CA TRP A 47 13.01 7.81 4.32
C TRP A 47 14.13 7.26 5.20
N PHE A 48 14.54 6.01 5.01
CA PHE A 48 15.64 5.41 5.76
C PHE A 48 16.96 6.14 5.48
N MET A 49 17.21 6.54 4.23
CA MET A 49 18.38 7.38 3.90
C MET A 49 18.40 8.66 4.76
N ARG A 50 17.29 9.40 4.83
CA ARG A 50 17.20 10.64 5.63
C ARG A 50 17.31 10.36 7.13
N ALA A 51 16.64 9.32 7.63
CA ALA A 51 16.65 8.96 9.05
C ALA A 51 18.05 8.56 9.54
N LEU A 52 18.81 7.84 8.71
CA LEU A 52 20.11 7.28 9.08
C LEU A 52 21.31 8.19 8.80
N THR A 53 21.15 9.18 7.92
CA THR A 53 22.22 10.13 7.57
C THR A 53 21.99 11.55 8.11
N GLY A 54 20.78 11.84 8.60
CA GLY A 54 20.47 13.13 9.22
C GLY A 54 21.06 13.27 10.63
N ASN A 55 20.92 14.46 11.22
CA ASN A 55 21.36 14.75 12.59
C ASN A 55 20.36 14.26 13.66
N PHE A 56 19.53 13.26 13.33
CA PHE A 56 18.54 12.73 14.25
C PHE A 56 19.17 11.73 15.23
N LYS A 57 18.53 11.45 16.36
CA LYS A 57 19.08 10.54 17.39
C LYS A 57 19.33 9.14 16.84
N GLU A 58 18.50 8.74 15.89
CA GLU A 58 18.52 7.50 15.13
C GLU A 58 19.80 7.32 14.29
N SER A 59 20.50 8.40 13.96
CA SER A 59 21.82 8.32 13.31
C SER A 59 22.94 7.95 14.29
N ALA A 60 22.78 8.31 15.56
CA ALA A 60 23.75 8.07 16.63
C ALA A 60 23.48 6.76 17.40
N GLU A 61 22.23 6.32 17.44
CA GLU A 61 21.79 5.05 18.00
C GLU A 61 21.76 3.97 16.91
N ASN A 62 22.16 2.72 17.22
CA ASN A 62 22.00 1.60 16.28
C ASN A 62 20.57 1.01 16.30
N THR A 63 19.59 1.84 16.64
CA THR A 63 18.18 1.47 16.74
C THR A 63 17.32 2.54 16.10
N ILE A 64 16.39 2.14 15.23
CA ILE A 64 15.29 2.99 14.75
C ILE A 64 13.99 2.54 15.40
N GLU A 65 13.22 3.48 15.94
CA GLU A 65 11.87 3.22 16.43
C GLU A 65 10.85 3.60 15.35
N VAL A 66 9.93 2.69 15.03
CA VAL A 66 8.80 2.95 14.15
C VAL A 66 7.49 2.64 14.88
N HIS A 67 6.51 3.52 14.75
CA HIS A 67 5.26 3.45 15.51
C HIS A 67 4.05 3.45 14.58
N ASP A 68 2.99 2.76 15.01
CA ASP A 68 1.64 2.78 14.45
C ASP A 68 1.51 2.31 12.99
N ASP A 69 2.57 1.74 12.42
CA ASP A 69 2.54 1.08 11.12
C ASP A 69 1.98 -0.34 11.22
N ASN A 70 1.16 -0.72 10.24
CA ASN A 70 0.63 -2.09 10.13
C ASN A 70 1.82 -3.09 10.07
N PRO A 71 1.95 -3.99 11.06
CA PRO A 71 3.10 -4.90 11.14
C PRO A 71 3.26 -5.82 9.92
N GLU A 72 2.16 -6.24 9.32
CA GLU A 72 2.17 -7.17 8.19
C GLU A 72 2.57 -6.47 6.89
N ALA A 73 2.15 -5.20 6.71
CA ALA A 73 2.56 -4.38 5.58
C ALA A 73 4.04 -3.95 5.70
N PHE A 74 4.47 -3.60 6.92
CA PHE A 74 5.87 -3.27 7.18
C PHE A 74 6.79 -4.46 6.95
N GLU A 75 6.39 -5.65 7.41
CA GLU A 75 7.13 -6.88 7.16
C GLU A 75 7.25 -7.19 5.66
N ALA A 76 6.18 -7.02 4.88
CA ALA A 76 6.22 -7.19 3.44
C ALA A 76 7.21 -6.22 2.75
N MET A 77 7.22 -4.94 3.16
CA MET A 77 8.20 -3.96 2.67
C MET A 77 9.63 -4.35 3.01
N MET A 78 9.87 -4.73 4.27
CA MET A 78 11.18 -5.15 4.75
C MET A 78 11.66 -6.40 4.01
N TYR A 79 10.79 -7.38 3.79
CA TYR A 79 11.13 -8.55 3.00
C TYR A 79 11.48 -8.19 1.55
N PHE A 80 10.71 -7.30 0.93
CA PHE A 80 10.97 -6.85 -0.44
C PHE A 80 12.35 -6.24 -0.61
N PHE A 81 12.84 -5.44 0.35
CA PHE A 81 14.18 -4.83 0.30
C PHE A 81 15.33 -5.84 0.17
N TYR A 82 15.13 -7.10 0.58
CA TYR A 82 16.17 -8.13 0.51
C TYR A 82 15.97 -9.11 -0.65
N HIS A 83 14.77 -9.18 -1.21
CA HIS A 83 14.41 -10.21 -2.21
C HIS A 83 14.03 -9.65 -3.57
N MET A 84 13.66 -8.35 -3.65
CA MET A 84 13.04 -7.74 -4.83
C MET A 84 11.79 -8.49 -5.32
N ASP A 85 11.13 -9.18 -4.39
CA ASP A 85 9.91 -9.96 -4.55
C ASP A 85 9.19 -9.91 -3.19
N PHE A 86 7.86 -9.86 -3.20
CA PHE A 86 7.02 -9.92 -2.00
C PHE A 86 6.00 -11.05 -2.05
N ASP A 87 5.89 -11.77 -3.18
CA ASP A 87 4.82 -12.72 -3.42
C ASP A 87 4.96 -14.02 -2.60
N LYS A 88 6.09 -14.28 -1.92
CA LYS A 88 6.47 -15.67 -1.59
C LYS A 88 6.57 -16.07 -0.14
N GLN A 89 6.60 -15.20 0.88
CA GLN A 89 6.99 -15.69 2.21
C GLN A 89 6.85 -14.75 3.43
N SER A 90 6.13 -13.63 3.35
CA SER A 90 6.13 -12.69 4.48
C SER A 90 4.93 -11.73 4.52
N GLY A 91 4.47 -11.41 5.73
CA GLY A 91 3.49 -10.37 5.98
C GLY A 91 2.18 -10.57 5.22
N LEU A 92 1.69 -9.49 4.60
CA LEU A 92 0.38 -9.51 3.94
C LEU A 92 0.28 -10.51 2.77
N PHE A 93 1.40 -10.83 2.10
CA PHE A 93 1.45 -11.67 0.90
C PHE A 93 1.93 -13.10 1.14
N ASP A 94 1.96 -13.54 2.40
CA ASP A 94 2.34 -14.92 2.71
C ASP A 94 1.35 -15.94 2.09
N LYS A 95 1.85 -16.77 1.16
CA LYS A 95 1.09 -17.82 0.48
C LYS A 95 0.60 -18.93 1.39
N THR A 96 1.11 -19.04 2.62
CA THR A 96 0.59 -20.00 3.60
C THR A 96 -0.74 -19.56 4.21
N ARG A 97 -1.13 -18.29 4.04
CA ARG A 97 -2.43 -17.76 4.46
C ARG A 97 -3.54 -18.38 3.62
N ASN A 98 -4.74 -18.45 4.19
CA ASN A 98 -5.94 -18.89 3.47
C ASN A 98 -6.15 -18.02 2.22
N PRO A 99 -6.62 -18.60 1.10
CA PRO A 99 -6.92 -17.84 -0.11
C PRO A 99 -7.80 -16.62 0.22
N ARG A 100 -7.30 -15.43 -0.13
CA ARG A 100 -7.99 -14.17 0.08
C ARG A 100 -8.98 -13.94 -1.06
N SER A 101 -10.08 -13.27 -0.78
CA SER A 101 -10.93 -12.74 -1.85
C SER A 101 -10.18 -11.64 -2.64
N LEU A 102 -10.62 -11.37 -3.87
CA LEU A 102 -10.02 -10.30 -4.71
C LEU A 102 -9.91 -8.97 -3.95
N ILE A 103 -10.97 -8.58 -3.25
CA ILE A 103 -11.02 -7.28 -2.57
C ILE A 103 -10.10 -7.24 -1.37
N GLU A 104 -9.96 -8.36 -0.67
CA GLU A 104 -8.97 -8.49 0.41
C GLU A 104 -7.54 -8.38 -0.13
N GLU A 105 -7.22 -9.05 -1.24
CA GLU A 105 -5.91 -8.91 -1.87
C GLU A 105 -5.64 -7.47 -2.34
N LEU A 106 -6.63 -6.81 -2.94
CA LEU A 106 -6.49 -5.40 -3.33
C LEU A 106 -6.33 -4.48 -2.11
N THR A 107 -7.02 -4.76 -1.01
CA THR A 107 -6.86 -4.02 0.26
C THR A 107 -5.44 -4.19 0.79
N ASP A 108 -4.93 -5.43 0.81
CA ASP A 108 -3.57 -5.76 1.24
C ASP A 108 -2.50 -5.03 0.38
N ILE A 109 -2.70 -4.96 -0.95
CA ILE A 109 -1.85 -4.21 -1.88
C ILE A 109 -1.89 -2.70 -1.60
N VAL A 110 -3.08 -2.14 -1.41
CA VAL A 110 -3.27 -0.71 -1.17
C VAL A 110 -2.70 -0.29 0.18
N ASP A 111 -2.88 -1.10 1.23
CA ASP A 111 -2.29 -0.88 2.55
C ASP A 111 -0.75 -0.88 2.46
N CYS A 112 -0.16 -1.86 1.76
CA CYS A 112 1.28 -1.89 1.53
C CYS A 112 1.75 -0.68 0.73
N TYR A 113 0.97 -0.23 -0.25
CA TYR A 113 1.32 0.93 -1.07
C TYR A 113 1.34 2.20 -0.21
N SER A 114 0.31 2.44 0.58
CA SER A 114 0.22 3.58 1.50
C SER A 114 1.41 3.60 2.48
N LEU A 115 1.80 2.44 3.01
CA LEU A 115 2.97 2.32 3.87
C LEU A 115 4.27 2.58 3.09
N ALA A 116 4.45 1.98 1.91
CA ALA A 116 5.64 2.17 1.09
C ALA A 116 5.84 3.64 0.68
N ASP A 117 4.75 4.38 0.46
CA ASP A 117 4.77 5.80 0.11
C ASP A 117 5.28 6.64 1.29
N LYS A 118 4.79 6.36 2.52
CA LYS A 118 5.31 6.96 3.76
C LYS A 118 6.83 6.76 3.90
N TYR A 119 7.32 5.59 3.54
CA TYR A 119 8.74 5.24 3.61
C TYR A 119 9.54 5.62 2.36
N ASP A 120 8.93 6.28 1.37
CA ASP A 120 9.62 6.70 0.14
C ASP A 120 10.34 5.50 -0.53
N ALA A 121 9.63 4.38 -0.62
CA ALA A 121 10.13 3.08 -1.07
C ALA A 121 9.79 2.81 -2.54
N GLY A 122 10.34 3.66 -3.44
CA GLY A 122 10.05 3.69 -4.87
C GLY A 122 9.97 2.31 -5.57
N PRO A 123 11.02 1.47 -5.50
CA PRO A 123 10.98 0.16 -6.16
C PRO A 123 9.85 -0.76 -5.67
N PHE A 124 9.43 -0.63 -4.41
CA PHE A 124 8.32 -1.41 -3.87
C PHE A 124 6.96 -0.85 -4.32
N LEU A 125 6.82 0.48 -4.40
CA LEU A 125 5.64 1.13 -4.98
C LEU A 125 5.38 0.67 -6.41
N ASP A 126 6.42 0.61 -7.24
CA ASP A 126 6.32 0.15 -8.62
C ASP A 126 5.84 -1.31 -8.70
N ALA A 127 6.41 -2.18 -7.86
CA ALA A 127 6.04 -3.60 -7.81
C ALA A 127 4.59 -3.81 -7.33
N LEU A 128 4.13 -3.02 -6.34
CA LEU A 128 2.75 -3.05 -5.85
C LEU A 128 1.75 -2.53 -6.90
N LEU A 129 2.10 -1.47 -7.64
CA LEU A 129 1.27 -0.96 -8.74
C LEU A 129 1.16 -1.97 -9.89
N GLU A 130 2.25 -2.67 -10.20
CA GLU A 130 2.22 -3.75 -11.18
C GLU A 130 1.28 -4.88 -10.72
N ARG A 131 1.43 -5.32 -9.47
CA ARG A 131 0.56 -6.35 -8.90
C ARG A 131 -0.91 -5.94 -8.88
N PHE A 132 -1.21 -4.69 -8.49
CA PHE A 132 -2.57 -4.15 -8.52
C PHE A 132 -3.17 -4.27 -9.93
N LYS A 133 -2.43 -3.89 -10.97
CA LYS A 133 -2.86 -3.99 -12.36
C LYS A 133 -3.07 -5.45 -12.79
N GLN A 134 -2.17 -6.35 -12.42
CA GLN A 134 -2.28 -7.78 -12.73
C GLN A 134 -3.52 -8.41 -12.10
N VAL A 135 -3.82 -8.07 -10.85
CA VAL A 135 -4.97 -8.59 -10.08
C VAL A 135 -6.29 -8.00 -10.58
N THR A 136 -6.32 -6.72 -10.95
CA THR A 136 -7.54 -6.05 -11.43
C THR A 136 -7.85 -6.28 -12.91
N ALA A 137 -6.85 -6.55 -13.75
CA ALA A 137 -7.04 -6.73 -15.19
C ALA A 137 -8.07 -7.82 -15.58
N PRO A 138 -8.06 -9.04 -14.99
CA PRO A 138 -9.02 -10.08 -15.35
C PRO A 138 -10.41 -9.88 -14.72
N PHE A 139 -10.58 -8.93 -13.79
CA PHE A 139 -11.85 -8.74 -13.11
C PHE A 139 -12.89 -8.06 -14.03
N SER A 140 -14.09 -8.63 -14.06
CA SER A 140 -15.23 -8.18 -14.87
C SER A 140 -16.56 -8.21 -14.11
N GLY A 141 -16.53 -7.88 -12.82
CA GLY A 141 -17.71 -7.87 -11.94
C GLY A 141 -18.07 -6.47 -11.46
N ASN A 142 -19.15 -6.38 -10.68
CA ASN A 142 -19.54 -5.13 -10.03
C ASN A 142 -18.99 -5.09 -8.60
N LEU A 143 -18.42 -3.95 -8.21
CA LEU A 143 -18.08 -3.71 -6.81
C LEU A 143 -19.35 -3.46 -6.01
N THR A 144 -19.35 -3.91 -4.76
CA THR A 144 -20.36 -3.53 -3.78
C THR A 144 -19.94 -2.28 -3.01
N GLU A 145 -20.89 -1.64 -2.32
CA GLU A 145 -20.60 -0.54 -1.40
C GLU A 145 -19.51 -0.90 -0.38
N ASN A 146 -19.58 -2.11 0.17
CA ASN A 146 -18.58 -2.58 1.14
C ASN A 146 -17.19 -2.71 0.51
N ASN A 147 -17.10 -3.13 -0.77
CA ASN A 147 -15.81 -3.22 -1.45
C ASN A 147 -15.19 -1.85 -1.67
N ILE A 148 -15.98 -0.86 -2.09
CA ILE A 148 -15.52 0.53 -2.23
C ILE A 148 -15.05 1.06 -0.87
N LYS A 149 -15.85 0.86 0.18
CA LYS A 149 -15.51 1.30 1.53
C LYS A 149 -14.18 0.72 2.03
N MET A 150 -13.94 -0.59 1.83
CA MET A 150 -12.66 -1.23 2.20
C MET A 150 -11.49 -0.59 1.46
N LEU A 151 -11.58 -0.46 0.13
CA LEU A 151 -10.54 0.11 -0.71
C LEU A 151 -10.25 1.59 -0.38
N VAL A 152 -11.29 2.37 -0.07
CA VAL A 152 -11.14 3.77 0.31
C VAL A 152 -10.45 3.91 1.67
N HIS A 153 -10.84 3.11 2.67
CA HIS A 153 -10.22 3.13 3.99
C HIS A 153 -8.77 2.62 3.99
N ALA A 154 -8.38 1.76 3.04
CA ALA A 154 -6.98 1.33 2.90
C ALA A 154 -6.08 2.45 2.36
N HIS A 155 -6.62 3.33 1.51
CA HIS A 155 -5.82 4.33 0.80
C HIS A 155 -5.89 5.73 1.44
N TYR A 156 -7.10 6.26 1.57
CA TYR A 156 -7.31 7.69 1.76
C TYR A 156 -7.01 8.25 3.16
N PRO A 157 -6.96 7.47 4.26
CA PRO A 157 -6.42 7.97 5.52
C PRO A 157 -4.95 8.40 5.44
N TYR A 158 -4.18 7.83 4.49
CA TYR A 158 -2.75 8.06 4.34
C TYR A 158 -2.41 8.92 3.11
N CYS A 159 -3.38 9.14 2.21
CA CYS A 159 -3.21 9.91 0.99
C CYS A 159 -3.06 11.40 1.30
N THR A 160 -1.87 11.97 1.07
CA THR A 160 -1.55 13.37 1.41
C THR A 160 -1.88 14.37 0.31
N ALA A 161 -2.06 13.93 -0.93
CA ALA A 161 -2.38 14.77 -2.07
C ALA A 161 -3.32 14.06 -3.05
N PRO A 162 -4.22 14.80 -3.72
CA PRO A 162 -5.06 14.22 -4.77
C PRO A 162 -4.21 13.73 -5.94
N MET A 163 -4.73 12.76 -6.68
CA MET A 163 -4.11 12.19 -7.87
C MET A 163 -2.72 11.59 -7.61
N CYS A 164 -2.47 11.07 -6.40
CA CYS A 164 -1.27 10.30 -6.11
C CYS A 164 -1.25 8.97 -6.90
N SER A 165 -0.10 8.34 -7.07
CA SER A 165 0.05 7.27 -8.09
C SER A 165 -0.85 6.04 -7.88
N MET A 166 -1.34 5.76 -6.66
CA MET A 166 -2.32 4.69 -6.41
C MET A 166 -3.78 5.16 -6.58
N SER A 167 -4.08 6.43 -6.36
CA SER A 167 -5.46 6.95 -6.50
C SER A 167 -6.01 6.76 -7.91
N GLU A 168 -5.21 7.00 -8.95
CA GLU A 168 -5.63 6.87 -10.35
C GLU A 168 -6.03 5.44 -10.73
N PRO A 169 -5.19 4.40 -10.56
CA PRO A 169 -5.59 3.03 -10.86
C PRO A 169 -6.72 2.55 -9.95
N LEU A 170 -6.75 2.96 -8.68
CA LEU A 170 -7.77 2.57 -7.72
C LEU A 170 -9.16 3.10 -8.12
N VAL A 171 -9.28 4.42 -8.34
CA VAL A 171 -10.54 5.05 -8.71
C VAL A 171 -10.97 4.66 -10.12
N SER A 172 -10.03 4.48 -11.05
CA SER A 172 -10.34 3.94 -12.38
C SER A 172 -10.91 2.53 -12.30
N PHE A 173 -10.35 1.68 -11.44
CA PHE A 173 -10.90 0.35 -11.15
C PHE A 173 -12.31 0.45 -10.58
N MET A 174 -12.57 1.38 -9.65
CA MET A 174 -13.91 1.58 -9.10
C MET A 174 -14.92 2.03 -10.18
N PHE A 175 -14.58 3.00 -11.02
CA PHE A 175 -15.45 3.48 -12.11
C PHE A 175 -15.73 2.42 -13.18
N LYS A 176 -14.73 1.59 -13.51
CA LYS A 176 -14.89 0.50 -14.48
C LYS A 176 -15.90 -0.54 -14.01
N ASN A 177 -15.97 -0.76 -12.70
CA ASN A 177 -16.75 -1.82 -12.06
C ASN A 177 -17.93 -1.27 -11.24
N ASP A 178 -18.40 -0.07 -11.55
CA ASP A 178 -19.61 0.52 -10.98
C ASP A 178 -20.86 -0.02 -11.68
N GLY A 179 -21.52 -0.95 -11.01
CA GLY A 179 -22.68 -1.67 -11.56
C GLY A 179 -24.04 -1.06 -11.27
N VAL A 180 -24.15 -0.11 -10.31
CA VAL A 180 -25.44 0.31 -9.74
C VAL A 180 -25.49 1.81 -9.44
N GLU A 181 -24.73 2.64 -10.17
CA GLU A 181 -24.57 4.08 -9.86
C GLU A 181 -24.17 4.33 -8.40
N ILE A 182 -23.28 3.49 -7.85
CA ILE A 182 -22.94 3.47 -6.42
C ILE A 182 -22.34 4.80 -5.96
N PHE A 183 -21.70 5.54 -6.87
CA PHE A 183 -21.14 6.85 -6.56
C PHE A 183 -22.19 7.92 -6.22
N GLY A 184 -23.48 7.67 -6.48
CA GLY A 184 -24.58 8.50 -6.00
C GLY A 184 -25.06 8.16 -4.58
N SER A 185 -24.56 7.07 -3.98
CA SER A 185 -25.10 6.56 -2.72
C SER A 185 -24.67 7.40 -1.52
N LYS A 186 -25.48 7.34 -0.44
CA LYS A 186 -25.19 8.02 0.82
C LYS A 186 -23.84 7.60 1.40
N MET A 187 -23.49 6.31 1.26
CA MET A 187 -22.20 5.77 1.73
C MET A 187 -21.03 6.47 1.03
N VAL A 188 -21.08 6.65 -0.28
CA VAL A 188 -20.01 7.36 -1.01
C VAL A 188 -19.96 8.84 -0.62
N GLN A 189 -21.12 9.49 -0.42
CA GLN A 189 -21.15 10.88 0.08
C GLN A 189 -20.47 11.01 1.45
N GLU A 190 -20.73 10.07 2.37
CA GLU A 190 -20.07 10.02 3.68
C GLU A 190 -18.55 9.84 3.54
N LEU A 191 -18.07 8.98 2.62
CA LEU A 191 -16.64 8.81 2.34
C LEU A 191 -16.00 10.06 1.73
N ILE A 192 -16.69 10.78 0.83
CA ILE A 192 -16.21 12.03 0.24
C ILE A 192 -16.04 13.10 1.33
N LEU A 193 -17.01 13.20 2.24
CA LEU A 193 -16.93 14.14 3.37
C LEU A 193 -15.82 13.76 4.35
N GLN A 194 -15.57 12.47 4.53
CA GLN A 194 -14.50 11.98 5.39
C GLN A 194 -13.11 12.19 4.77
N TYR A 195 -12.98 12.02 3.44
CA TYR A 195 -11.71 12.06 2.72
C TYR A 195 -11.78 13.02 1.52
N GLY A 196 -11.39 14.28 1.73
CA GLY A 196 -11.44 15.30 0.67
C GLY A 196 -10.62 14.95 -0.59
N ASN A 197 -9.49 14.25 -0.43
CA ASN A 197 -8.70 13.76 -1.56
C ASN A 197 -9.48 12.74 -2.40
N PHE A 198 -10.24 11.84 -1.77
CA PHE A 198 -11.12 10.90 -2.49
C PHE A 198 -12.18 11.63 -3.32
N GLY A 199 -12.82 12.65 -2.75
CA GLY A 199 -13.77 13.48 -3.49
C GLY A 199 -13.14 14.16 -4.70
N THR A 200 -11.92 14.67 -4.55
CA THR A 200 -11.16 15.30 -5.64
C THR A 200 -10.84 14.30 -6.75
N ASP A 201 -10.38 13.11 -6.39
CA ASP A 201 -10.00 12.07 -7.36
C ASP A 201 -11.21 11.52 -8.11
N LEU A 202 -12.32 11.30 -7.41
CA LEU A 202 -13.60 10.95 -8.03
C LEU A 202 -14.04 12.01 -9.03
N LEU A 203 -13.97 13.29 -8.66
CA LEU A 203 -14.36 14.38 -9.53
C LEU A 203 -13.47 14.44 -10.78
N VAL A 204 -12.16 14.46 -10.61
CA VAL A 204 -11.19 14.58 -11.70
C VAL A 204 -11.30 13.39 -12.65
N LEU A 205 -11.28 12.17 -12.14
CA LEU A 205 -11.31 10.96 -12.96
C LEU A 205 -12.70 10.69 -13.53
N GLY A 206 -13.76 11.01 -12.79
CA GLY A 206 -15.13 10.92 -13.28
C GLY A 206 -15.38 11.85 -14.46
N MET A 207 -14.86 13.08 -14.42
CA MET A 207 -14.92 14.01 -15.56
C MET A 207 -14.10 13.50 -16.75
N ARG A 208 -12.87 13.00 -16.51
CA ARG A 208 -12.00 12.44 -17.56
C ARG A 208 -12.61 11.24 -18.28
N THR A 209 -13.30 10.37 -17.54
CA THR A 209 -13.92 9.15 -18.06
C THR A 209 -15.34 9.35 -18.59
N GLY A 210 -15.90 10.56 -18.47
CA GLY A 210 -17.30 10.86 -18.82
C GLY A 210 -18.33 10.21 -17.89
N LYS A 211 -17.89 9.60 -16.79
CA LYS A 211 -18.76 8.97 -15.78
C LYS A 211 -19.44 9.99 -14.88
N LEU A 212 -18.84 11.15 -14.69
CA LEU A 212 -19.45 12.30 -14.02
C LEU A 212 -19.62 13.45 -15.02
N THR A 213 -20.85 13.93 -15.14
CA THR A 213 -21.19 15.13 -15.92
C THR A 213 -21.47 16.30 -14.98
N ALA A 214 -21.00 17.50 -15.33
CA ALA A 214 -21.18 18.73 -14.54
C ALA A 214 -22.62 18.99 -13.99
N PRO A 215 -23.74 18.63 -14.67
CA PRO A 215 -25.08 18.84 -14.14
C PRO A 215 -25.48 17.93 -12.96
N LYS A 216 -24.78 16.81 -12.70
CA LYS A 216 -25.15 15.85 -11.64
C LYS A 216 -24.64 16.24 -10.24
N LEU A 217 -23.67 17.15 -10.16
CA LEU A 217 -23.04 17.58 -8.89
C LEU A 217 -23.69 18.84 -8.30
N TRP A 218 -24.49 19.55 -9.10
CA TRP A 218 -25.20 20.76 -8.70
C TRP A 218 -26.68 20.59 -9.03
N ASN A 219 -27.38 19.80 -8.22
CA ASN A 219 -28.83 19.94 -8.12
C ASN A 219 -29.11 20.85 -6.92
N PRO A 220 -29.39 22.16 -7.12
CA PRO A 220 -29.73 23.05 -6.03
C PRO A 220 -31.16 22.74 -5.55
N ILE A 221 -31.33 21.61 -4.88
CA ILE A 221 -32.51 21.35 -4.06
C ILE A 221 -32.05 21.55 -2.63
N LEU A 222 -32.17 22.78 -2.15
CA LEU A 222 -32.39 23.19 -0.75
C LEU A 222 -32.26 24.74 -0.71
N TRP A 223 -33.37 25.41 -1.05
CA TRP A 223 -33.82 26.66 -0.41
C TRP A 223 -35.28 26.46 -0.04
#